data_AF-A0AAN8WYG3-F1
#
_entry.id   AF-A0AAN8WYG3-F1
#
_cell.length_a   1.000
_cell.length_b   1.000
_cell.length_c   1.000
_cell.angle_alpha   90.00
_cell.angle_beta   90.00
_cell.angle_gamma   90.00
#
_symmetry.space_group_name_H-M   'P 1'
#
loop_
_entity.id
_entity.type
_entity.pdbx_description
1 polymer ?
#
loop_
_entity_poly.entity_id
_entity_poly.type
_entity_poly.pdbx_seq_one_letter_code
_entity_poly.pdbx_strand_id
1 'polypeptide(L)'
;GVCFGVSPEDVQKLVEELLENHDPSHLGFVTQEEYLMWTLNDRLSSALLEIIFQVCHIVLGLKPSSRNEEREIVLGWLRRAESRSLTVGQFWYIINEQWWNLWYEYVSHQVSVR
;
A
#
# COMPACT_ATOMS: atom_id res chain seq x y z
N GLY A 1 -15.41 8.34 0.13
CA GLY A 1 -16.10 8.94 1.28
C GLY A 1 -15.16 9.96 1.87
N VAL A 2 -15.60 11.21 2.01
CA VAL A 2 -14.79 12.30 2.57
C VAL A 2 -14.74 12.10 4.09
N CYS A 3 -13.56 12.17 4.69
CA CYS A 3 -13.34 12.01 6.13
C CYS A 3 -14.10 13.11 6.91
N PHE A 4 -15.33 12.84 7.31
CA PHE A 4 -16.03 13.62 8.33
C PHE A 4 -15.55 13.13 9.70
N GLY A 5 -14.94 14.02 10.50
CA GLY A 5 -14.81 13.80 11.94
C GLY A 5 -13.42 13.82 12.58
N VAL A 6 -12.37 14.29 11.91
CA VAL A 6 -11.08 14.53 12.60
C VAL A 6 -11.03 15.98 13.05
N SER A 7 -10.95 16.21 14.37
CA SER A 7 -10.83 17.56 14.90
C SER A 7 -9.38 18.07 14.74
N PRO A 8 -9.17 19.39 14.56
CA PRO A 8 -7.82 19.97 14.52
C PRO A 8 -6.99 19.61 15.76
N GLU A 9 -7.64 19.49 16.91
CA GLU A 9 -7.03 19.10 18.18
C GLU A 9 -6.51 17.66 18.14
N ASP A 10 -7.25 16.73 17.52
CA ASP A 10 -6.80 15.34 17.35
C ASP A 10 -5.57 15.25 16.44
N VAL A 11 -5.53 16.06 15.37
CA VAL A 11 -4.36 16.12 14.47
C VAL A 11 -3.16 16.67 15.23
N GLN A 12 -3.35 17.74 15.99
CA GLN A 12 -2.28 18.36 16.75
C GLN A 12 -1.72 17.40 17.79
N LYS A 13 -2.58 16.70 18.53
CA LYS A 13 -2.15 15.69 19.51
C LYS A 13 -1.37 14.55 18.85
N LEU A 14 -1.81 14.07 17.68
CA LEU A 14 -1.08 13.04 16.94
C LEU A 14 0.31 13.53 16.49
N VAL A 15 0.42 14.79 16.06
CA VAL A 15 1.71 15.38 15.66
C VAL A 15 2.64 15.54 16.86
N GLU A 16 2.12 15.99 18.00
CA GLU A 16 2.87 16.10 19.26
C GLU A 16 3.40 14.72 19.70
N GLU A 17 2.53 13.70 19.75
CA GLU A 17 2.93 12.32 20.07
C GLU A 17 3.96 11.76 19.09
N LEU A 18 3.85 12.09 17.79
CA LEU A 18 4.81 11.65 16.78
C LEU A 18 6.19 12.28 17.00
N LEU A 19 6.24 13.59 17.21
CA LEU A 19 7.49 14.32 17.43
C LEU A 19 8.17 13.92 18.75
N GLU A 20 7.41 13.72 19.82
CA GLU A 20 7.98 13.27 21.10
C GLU A 20 8.72 11.92 20.98
N ASN A 21 8.21 11.01 20.15
CA ASN A 21 8.74 9.66 20.02
C ASN A 21 9.78 9.51 18.90
N HIS A 22 9.79 10.40 17.90
CA HIS A 22 10.57 10.21 16.66
C HIS A 22 11.41 11.43 16.24
N ASP A 23 11.38 12.54 16.98
CA ASP A 23 12.31 13.68 16.82
C ASP A 23 13.26 13.77 18.03
N PRO A 24 14.28 12.89 18.13
CA PRO A 24 15.30 12.96 19.18
C PRO A 24 16.15 14.23 19.10
N SER A 25 16.12 14.92 17.96
CA SER A 25 16.83 16.17 17.73
C SER A 25 16.07 17.40 18.24
N HIS A 26 14.79 17.24 18.59
CA HIS A 26 13.87 18.29 19.03
C HIS A 26 13.87 19.52 18.10
N LEU A 27 13.96 19.29 16.79
CA LEU A 27 13.95 20.34 15.78
C LEU A 27 12.52 20.74 15.37
N GLY A 28 11.51 20.03 15.86
CA GLY A 28 10.10 20.23 15.50
C GLY A 28 9.73 19.61 14.15
N PHE A 29 10.61 18.78 13.59
CA PHE A 29 10.38 18.01 12.38
C PHE A 29 11.21 16.73 12.43
N VAL A 30 10.80 15.75 11.64
CA VAL A 30 11.49 14.47 11.53
C VAL A 30 12.36 14.48 10.26
N THR A 31 13.64 14.15 10.39
CA THR A 31 14.56 13.98 9.26
C THR A 31 14.16 12.79 8.39
N GLN A 32 14.78 12.64 7.22
CA GLN A 32 14.50 11.50 6.35
C GLN A 32 14.84 10.17 7.03
N GLU A 33 15.98 10.10 7.71
CA GLU A 33 16.43 8.92 8.43
C GLU A 33 15.47 8.54 9.56
N GLU A 34 15.06 9.51 10.36
CA GLU A 34 14.11 9.29 11.46
C GLU A 34 12.72 8.89 10.92
N TYR A 35 12.28 9.48 9.81
CA TYR A 35 11.03 9.10 9.15
C TYR A 35 11.09 7.64 8.68
N LEU A 36 12.19 7.24 8.05
CA LEU A 36 12.38 5.85 7.60
C LEU A 36 12.35 4.88 8.79
N MET A 37 12.96 5.23 9.92
CA MET A 37 12.90 4.44 11.15
C MET A 37 11.49 4.34 11.72
N TRP A 38 10.73 5.45 11.72
CA TRP A 38 9.33 5.48 12.13
C TRP A 38 8.47 4.53 11.28
N THR A 39 8.64 4.52 9.96
CA THR A 39 7.87 3.65 9.06
C THR A 39 8.06 2.15 9.29
N LEU A 40 9.14 1.73 9.97
CA LEU A 40 9.34 0.32 10.32
C LEU A 40 8.35 -0.18 11.38
N ASN A 41 7.89 0.71 12.25
CA ASN A 41 7.08 0.37 13.42
C ASN A 41 5.64 0.90 13.32
N ASP A 42 5.34 1.74 12.32
CA ASP A 42 4.04 2.39 12.16
C ASP A 42 3.38 2.09 10.80
N ARG A 43 2.11 1.67 10.87
CA ARG A 43 1.28 1.29 9.72
C ARG A 43 0.75 2.49 8.95
N LEU A 44 0.86 3.70 9.48
CA LEU A 44 0.37 4.92 8.81
C LEU A 44 1.05 5.17 7.47
N SER A 45 2.34 4.85 7.36
CA SER A 45 3.10 4.92 6.11
C SER A 45 2.48 4.03 5.01
N SER A 46 2.15 2.78 5.35
CA SER A 46 1.45 1.85 4.46
C SER A 46 0.04 2.31 4.13
N ALA A 47 -0.72 2.81 5.12
CA ALA A 47 -2.08 3.32 4.91
C ALA A 47 -2.10 4.53 3.95
N LEU A 48 -1.13 5.44 4.06
CA LEU A 48 -0.97 6.55 3.13
C LEU A 48 -0.71 6.06 1.70
N LEU A 49 0.19 5.08 1.53
CA LEU A 49 0.48 4.48 0.22
C LEU A 49 -0.77 3.80 -0.37
N GLU A 50 -1.55 3.10 0.44
CA GLU A 50 -2.83 2.51 0.02
C GLU A 50 -3.82 3.56 -0.46
N ILE A 51 -3.94 4.69 0.24
CA ILE A 51 -4.83 5.80 -0.15
C ILE A 51 -4.37 6.43 -1.47
N ILE A 52 -3.07 6.69 -1.63
CA ILE A 52 -2.50 7.21 -2.89
C ILE A 52 -2.82 6.26 -4.05
N PHE A 53 -2.70 4.96 -3.82
CA PHE A 53 -3.06 3.95 -4.82
C PHE A 53 -4.57 3.94 -5.12
N GLN A 54 -5.43 4.02 -4.12
CA GLN A 54 -6.89 3.99 -4.29
C GLN A 54 -7.42 5.23 -5.00
N VAL A 55 -6.91 6.41 -4.67
CA VAL A 55 -7.41 7.70 -5.18
C VAL A 55 -6.72 8.10 -6.49
N CYS A 56 -5.40 7.95 -6.56
CA CYS A 56 -4.61 8.45 -7.69
C CYS A 56 -4.17 7.34 -8.66
N HIS A 57 -4.37 6.06 -8.32
CA HIS A 57 -3.86 4.92 -9.08
C HIS A 57 -2.33 4.94 -9.29
N ILE A 58 -1.59 5.65 -8.43
CA ILE A 58 -0.13 5.69 -8.45
C ILE A 58 0.41 4.51 -7.65
N VAL A 59 1.27 3.71 -8.27
CA VAL A 59 2.03 2.64 -7.61
C VAL A 59 3.48 3.07 -7.60
N LEU A 60 4.03 3.40 -6.43
CA LEU A 60 5.43 3.85 -6.29
C LEU A 60 6.48 2.72 -6.45
N GLY A 61 6.14 1.65 -7.16
CA GLY A 61 7.10 0.60 -7.55
C GLY A 61 7.74 -0.17 -6.40
N LEU A 62 7.14 -0.19 -5.21
CA LEU A 62 7.63 -1.02 -4.12
C LEU A 62 7.46 -2.50 -4.50
N LYS A 63 8.57 -3.25 -4.44
CA LYS A 63 8.53 -4.71 -4.60
C LYS A 63 7.64 -5.28 -3.48
N PRO A 64 6.67 -6.16 -3.78
CA PRO A 64 5.89 -6.82 -2.74
C PRO A 64 6.81 -7.45 -1.70
N SER A 65 6.57 -7.15 -0.42
CA SER A 65 7.35 -7.64 0.70
C SER A 65 7.15 -9.14 0.94
N SER A 66 6.05 -9.70 0.42
CA SER A 66 5.73 -11.13 0.49
C SER A 66 4.98 -11.63 -0.75
N ARG A 67 4.99 -12.96 -0.95
CA ARG A 67 4.20 -13.65 -1.99
C ARG A 67 2.70 -13.47 -1.82
N ASN A 68 2.24 -13.42 -0.56
CA ASN A 68 0.85 -13.15 -0.22
C ASN A 68 0.45 -11.72 -0.61
N GLU A 69 1.32 -10.74 -0.37
CA GLU A 69 1.07 -9.37 -0.79
C GLU A 69 1.03 -9.24 -2.31
N GLU A 70 1.98 -9.87 -3.02
CA GLU A 70 1.97 -9.91 -4.49
C GLU A 70 0.67 -10.49 -5.05
N ARG A 71 0.18 -11.59 -4.46
CA ARG A 71 -1.12 -12.20 -4.79
C ARG A 71 -2.25 -11.18 -4.67
N GLU A 72 -2.36 -10.50 -3.53
CA GLU A 72 -3.47 -9.58 -3.29
C GLU A 72 -3.42 -8.34 -4.21
N ILE A 73 -2.23 -7.86 -4.54
CA ILE A 73 -2.05 -6.77 -5.51
C ILE A 73 -2.59 -7.18 -6.88
N VAL A 74 -2.10 -8.31 -7.43
CA VAL A 74 -2.45 -8.76 -8.78
C VAL A 74 -3.93 -9.17 -8.87
N LEU A 75 -4.43 -9.94 -7.91
CA LEU A 75 -5.86 -10.30 -7.86
C LEU A 75 -6.74 -9.07 -7.64
N GLY A 76 -6.25 -8.07 -6.91
CA GLY A 76 -6.91 -6.77 -6.79
C GLY A 76 -7.05 -6.05 -8.12
N TRP A 77 -6.03 -6.06 -8.98
CA TRP A 77 -6.13 -5.50 -10.34
C TRP A 77 -7.12 -6.28 -11.20
N LEU A 78 -7.09 -7.61 -11.14
CA LEU A 78 -8.03 -8.45 -11.88
C LEU A 78 -9.48 -8.13 -11.49
N ARG A 79 -9.80 -8.10 -10.18
CA ARG A 79 -11.14 -7.75 -9.67
C ARG A 79 -11.61 -6.37 -10.15
N ARG A 80 -10.72 -5.38 -10.21
CA ARG A 80 -11.03 -4.03 -10.74
C ARG A 80 -11.22 -4.01 -12.25
N ALA A 81 -10.50 -4.85 -12.99
CA ALA A 81 -10.68 -4.97 -14.43
C ALA A 81 -12.01 -5.66 -14.75
N GLU A 82 -12.37 -6.69 -13.99
CA GLU A 82 -13.63 -7.44 -14.13
C GLU A 82 -14.86 -6.61 -13.73
N SER A 83 -14.74 -5.72 -12.74
CA SER A 83 -15.86 -4.86 -12.32
C SER A 83 -16.16 -3.72 -13.29
N ARG A 84 -15.26 -3.43 -14.24
CA ARG A 84 -15.46 -2.41 -15.27
C ARG A 84 -16.26 -2.98 -16.44
N SER A 85 -17.28 -2.24 -16.88
CA SER A 85 -18.00 -2.57 -18.12
C SER A 85 -17.10 -2.41 -19.35
N LEU A 86 -17.28 -3.30 -20.32
CA LEU A 86 -16.60 -3.23 -21.61
C LEU A 86 -17.07 -1.99 -22.39
N THR A 87 -16.15 -1.09 -22.73
CA THR A 87 -16.42 0.09 -23.57
C THR A 87 -15.60 0.04 -24.85
N VAL A 88 -16.19 0.50 -25.96
CA VAL A 88 -15.49 0.61 -27.25
C VAL A 88 -14.24 1.49 -27.08
N GLY A 89 -13.12 1.05 -27.64
CA GLY A 89 -11.83 1.76 -27.56
C GLY A 89 -10.96 1.39 -26.34
N GLN A 90 -11.38 0.42 -25.50
CA GLN A 90 -10.52 -0.11 -24.44
C GLN A 90 -9.46 -1.08 -24.98
N PHE A 91 -8.27 -0.99 -24.39
CA PHE A 91 -7.18 -1.94 -24.62
C PHE A 91 -7.23 -3.05 -23.58
N TRP A 92 -7.12 -4.30 -24.04
CA TRP A 92 -7.00 -5.49 -23.20
C TRP A 92 -5.64 -6.13 -23.41
N TYR A 93 -4.95 -6.39 -22.31
CA TYR A 93 -3.67 -7.08 -22.32
C TYR A 93 -3.92 -8.57 -22.06
N ILE A 94 -3.46 -9.41 -22.99
CA ILE A 94 -3.57 -10.86 -22.85
C ILE A 94 -2.32 -11.35 -22.13
N ILE A 95 -2.53 -12.21 -21.14
CA ILE A 95 -1.46 -12.87 -20.40
C ILE A 95 -1.31 -14.30 -20.94
N ASN A 96 -0.07 -14.77 -21.07
CA ASN A 96 0.19 -16.16 -21.43
C ASN A 96 -0.31 -17.10 -20.32
N GLU A 97 -1.05 -18.14 -20.70
CA GLU A 97 -1.66 -19.10 -19.77
C GLU A 97 -0.62 -19.85 -18.90
N GLN A 98 0.49 -20.29 -19.50
CA GLN A 98 1.54 -21.01 -18.77
C GLN A 98 2.18 -20.11 -17.71
N TRP A 99 2.45 -18.85 -18.07
CA TRP A 99 2.96 -17.86 -17.13
C TRP A 99 1.98 -17.64 -15.97
N TRP A 100 0.69 -17.51 -16.27
CA TRP A 100 -0.34 -17.31 -15.25
C TRP A 100 -0.39 -18.47 -14.27
N ASN A 101 -0.37 -19.71 -14.77
CA ASN A 101 -0.39 -20.90 -13.92
C ASN A 101 0.86 -21.00 -13.04
N LEU A 102 2.06 -20.75 -13.59
CA LEU A 102 3.32 -20.75 -12.82
C LEU A 102 3.33 -19.65 -11.74
N TRP A 103 2.88 -18.45 -12.08
CA TRP A 103 2.75 -17.35 -11.12
C TRP A 103 1.74 -17.69 -10.02
N TYR A 104 0.58 -18.25 -10.39
CA TYR A 104 -0.46 -18.62 -9.43
C TYR A 104 0.02 -19.70 -8.47
N GLU A 105 0.77 -20.69 -8.94
CA GLU A 105 1.42 -21.68 -8.10
C GLU A 105 2.45 -21.04 -7.16
N TYR A 106 3.31 -20.16 -7.67
CA TYR A 106 4.32 -19.44 -6.88
C TYR A 106 3.71 -18.70 -5.68
N VAL A 107 2.60 -17.98 -5.90
CA VAL A 107 1.92 -17.22 -4.85
C VAL A 107 0.96 -18.03 -3.98
N SER A 108 0.61 -19.25 -4.39
CA SER A 108 -0.28 -20.14 -3.61
C SER A 108 0.47 -21.05 -2.65
N HIS A 109 1.76 -21.33 -2.89
CA HIS A 109 2.56 -22.14 -1.98
C HIS A 109 2.99 -21.35 -0.74
N GLN A 110 2.20 -21.41 0.34
CA GLN A 110 2.71 -21.06 1.65
C GLN A 110 3.69 -22.14 2.10
N VAL A 111 4.94 -21.77 2.38
CA VAL A 111 5.84 -22.67 3.12
C VAL A 111 5.20 -22.85 4.49
N SER A 112 4.56 -23.99 4.70
CA SER A 112 4.14 -24.44 6.02
C SER A 112 5.43 -24.65 6.82
N VAL A 113 5.84 -23.63 7.57
CA VAL A 113 6.84 -23.79 8.62
C VAL A 113 6.20 -24.69 9.66
N ARG A 114 6.68 -25.94 9.73
CA ARG A 114 6.45 -26.83 10.87
C ARG A 114 7.36 -26.43 12.01
#